data_AF-A0A9E1K754-F1
#
_entry.id   AF-A0A9E1K754-F1
#
_cell.length_a   1.000
_cell.length_b   1.000
_cell.length_c   1.000
_cell.angle_alpha   90.00
_cell.angle_beta   90.00
_cell.angle_gamma   90.00
#
_symmetry.space_group_name_H-M   'P 1'
#
loop_
_entity.id
_entity.type
_entity.pdbx_description
1 polymer ?
#
loop_
_entity_poly.entity_id
_entity_poly.type
_entity_poly.pdbx_seq_one_letter_code
_entity_poly.pdbx_strand_id
1 'polypeptide(L)'
;MIQSSTQKLFSISRILTILLPAIFISDLPVYAQKEESGFEVPGNMRASDIFPKEILRGHNYKAQEEVVSYNGFTNHFRINSKFGRFKAAGNGMVPVRIKEMEAIARLNKMKNSSKFLDGLESSGGSLLESTKSLILHPVDTIEGFPSGIYNIFADIGVIAKKVLKRESTLAQATVKAGDALVGFSRNKRELAFSLGVNRFSDNKILHEYLNSVAWATTGGTFIVDFGKMAVSGPAGNVLTGVSATRTMDRMMRDNTTPGLQRINESLLEKMKIKDSSVERFIGNKKLTPRHQTSIVKSLASLSKAKNPEVFLNLISHKTRSLDDANMYQAVAAMIAAYNESQVPITEIATTGKIVMFRNNKGSYVITYPIDNFFWTEETAKKTQKVLGKFRSKKNKELWISGKFSDLSVKSLNNLGWVLHDNAFEKLKMKSPY
;
A
#
# COMPACT_ATOMS: atom_id res chain seq x y z
N MET A 1 -65.89 -64.84 -32.15
CA MET A 1 -65.06 -66.03 -31.91
C MET A 1 -64.02 -65.67 -30.88
N ILE A 2 -64.04 -66.37 -29.73
CA ILE A 2 -62.91 -66.64 -28.81
C ILE A 2 -62.34 -65.37 -28.10
N GLN A 3 -62.67 -65.15 -26.81
CA GLN A 3 -61.84 -65.51 -25.63
C GLN A 3 -60.41 -64.93 -25.73
N SER A 4 -59.83 -64.23 -24.75
CA SER A 4 -60.12 -64.10 -23.33
C SER A 4 -59.17 -63.02 -22.74
N SER A 5 -59.57 -62.43 -21.60
CA SER A 5 -58.76 -62.15 -20.39
C SER A 5 -57.30 -61.59 -20.55
N THR A 6 -56.84 -60.56 -19.83
CA THR A 6 -57.16 -60.21 -18.42
C THR A 6 -56.48 -58.90 -18.03
N GLN A 7 -57.28 -58.02 -17.42
CA GLN A 7 -57.02 -57.25 -16.20
C GLN A 7 -55.93 -56.15 -16.21
N LYS A 8 -56.33 -54.87 -16.13
CA LYS A 8 -56.65 -54.05 -14.93
C LYS A 8 -55.45 -53.10 -14.67
N LEU A 9 -55.54 -51.83 -14.32
CA LEU A 9 -56.55 -51.01 -13.64
C LEU A 9 -56.36 -49.54 -14.11
N PHE A 10 -57.48 -48.81 -14.25
CA PHE A 10 -57.75 -47.42 -13.81
C PHE A 10 -56.67 -46.33 -14.03
N SER A 11 -56.90 -45.14 -14.59
CA SER A 11 -58.06 -44.25 -14.80
C SER A 11 -57.58 -42.84 -14.41
N ILE A 12 -57.54 -41.94 -15.39
CA ILE A 12 -57.89 -40.51 -15.30
C ILE A 12 -57.00 -39.62 -14.39
N SER A 13 -56.35 -38.60 -14.96
CA SER A 13 -56.82 -37.21 -14.79
C SER A 13 -55.98 -36.16 -15.53
N ARG A 14 -56.69 -35.45 -16.40
CA ARG A 14 -56.67 -34.02 -16.74
C ARG A 14 -55.45 -33.15 -16.36
N ILE A 15 -54.94 -32.56 -17.44
CA ILE A 15 -54.29 -31.26 -17.62
C ILE A 15 -54.84 -30.18 -16.65
N LEU A 16 -53.91 -29.54 -15.91
CA LEU A 16 -54.12 -28.22 -15.33
C LEU A 16 -52.87 -27.36 -15.57
N THR A 17 -53.06 -26.29 -16.32
CA THR A 17 -52.13 -25.21 -16.64
C THR A 17 -51.67 -24.50 -15.37
N ILE A 18 -50.35 -24.40 -15.13
CA ILE A 18 -49.78 -23.56 -14.07
C ILE A 18 -49.06 -22.38 -14.71
N LEU A 19 -49.54 -21.17 -14.41
CA LEU A 19 -48.88 -19.89 -14.67
C LEU A 19 -47.50 -19.86 -13.99
N LEU A 20 -46.44 -19.58 -14.77
CA LEU A 20 -45.14 -19.14 -14.24
C LEU A 20 -45.26 -17.68 -13.75
N PRO A 21 -44.88 -17.34 -12.51
CA PRO A 21 -44.44 -15.99 -12.22
C PRO A 21 -42.96 -15.87 -12.64
N ALA A 22 -42.70 -15.02 -13.62
CA ALA A 22 -41.36 -14.54 -13.93
C ALA A 22 -40.84 -13.75 -12.73
N ILE A 23 -39.95 -14.37 -11.93
CA ILE A 23 -39.23 -13.70 -10.86
C ILE A 23 -38.17 -12.82 -11.53
N PHE A 24 -38.42 -11.52 -11.58
CA PHE A 24 -37.38 -10.52 -11.79
C PHE A 24 -36.41 -10.61 -10.61
N ILE A 25 -35.26 -11.23 -10.83
CA ILE A 25 -34.11 -11.14 -9.91
C ILE A 25 -33.56 -9.74 -10.10
N SER A 26 -33.98 -8.81 -9.24
CA SER A 26 -33.26 -7.56 -9.04
C SER A 26 -31.87 -7.90 -8.50
N ASP A 27 -30.82 -7.43 -9.19
CA ASP A 27 -29.41 -7.47 -8.77
C ASP A 27 -29.21 -6.72 -7.45
N LEU A 28 -29.58 -7.35 -6.34
CA LEU A 28 -29.17 -6.92 -5.02
C LEU A 28 -27.73 -7.40 -4.79
N PRO A 29 -26.82 -6.55 -4.28
CA PRO A 29 -25.50 -6.99 -3.88
C PRO A 29 -25.66 -8.08 -2.82
N VAL A 30 -25.09 -9.25 -3.08
CA VAL A 30 -25.08 -10.40 -2.16
C VAL A 30 -24.26 -10.02 -0.93
N TYR A 31 -24.93 -9.39 0.04
CA TYR A 31 -24.41 -9.29 1.40
C TYR A 31 -24.58 -10.65 2.07
N ALA A 32 -23.43 -11.23 2.46
CA ALA A 32 -23.24 -12.36 3.38
C ALA A 32 -24.49 -13.23 3.62
N GLN A 33 -24.60 -14.35 2.90
CA GLN A 33 -25.52 -15.42 3.30
C GLN A 33 -25.05 -15.95 4.68
N LYS A 34 -25.93 -15.81 5.66
CA LYS A 34 -25.77 -16.38 6.99
C LYS A 34 -26.00 -17.89 6.90
N GLU A 35 -24.93 -18.67 6.86
CA GLU A 35 -25.03 -20.12 7.11
C GLU A 35 -25.27 -20.40 8.61
N GLU A 36 -25.86 -21.57 8.91
CA GLU A 36 -26.17 -22.06 10.25
C GLU A 36 -24.96 -22.17 11.20
N SER A 37 -23.73 -21.97 10.70
CA SER A 37 -22.47 -22.11 11.45
C SER A 37 -22.14 -20.95 12.41
N GLY A 38 -22.94 -19.87 12.43
CA GLY A 38 -22.67 -18.70 13.28
C GLY A 38 -21.42 -17.91 12.87
N PHE A 39 -20.89 -18.18 11.67
CA PHE A 39 -19.76 -17.49 11.05
C PHE A 39 -20.12 -16.96 9.66
N GLU A 40 -19.41 -15.92 9.23
CA GLU A 40 -19.56 -15.36 7.89
C GLU A 40 -18.63 -16.06 6.88
N VAL A 41 -19.13 -16.25 5.66
CA VAL A 41 -18.33 -16.63 4.49
C VAL A 41 -18.34 -15.45 3.53
N PRO A 42 -17.35 -14.54 3.59
CA PRO A 42 -17.33 -13.37 2.71
C PRO A 42 -17.12 -13.83 1.26
N GLY A 43 -18.06 -13.48 0.40
CA GLY A 43 -17.91 -13.62 -1.05
C GLY A 43 -16.95 -12.58 -1.64
N ASN A 44 -16.74 -12.67 -2.95
CA ASN A 44 -16.06 -11.61 -3.68
C ASN A 44 -16.84 -10.29 -3.55
N MET A 45 -16.13 -9.20 -3.30
CA MET A 45 -16.71 -7.86 -3.26
C MET A 45 -16.62 -7.22 -4.64
N ARG A 46 -17.36 -6.12 -4.83
CA ARG A 46 -17.26 -5.30 -6.03
C ARG A 46 -16.48 -4.02 -5.77
N ALA A 47 -15.61 -3.66 -6.69
CA ALA A 47 -14.84 -2.43 -6.61
C ALA A 47 -15.76 -1.20 -6.59
N SER A 48 -16.88 -1.25 -7.31
CA SER A 48 -17.93 -0.20 -7.33
C SER A 48 -18.57 0.07 -5.97
N ASP A 49 -18.54 -0.90 -5.07
CA ASP A 49 -19.16 -0.79 -3.74
C ASP A 49 -18.21 -0.12 -2.74
N ILE A 50 -16.91 -0.05 -3.09
CA ILE A 50 -15.84 0.47 -2.24
C ILE A 50 -15.38 1.86 -2.70
N PHE A 51 -15.28 2.06 -4.01
CA PHE A 51 -14.80 3.32 -4.59
C PHE A 51 -15.79 3.90 -5.61
N PRO A 52 -15.88 5.24 -5.69
CA PRO A 52 -16.63 5.90 -6.75
C PRO A 52 -15.99 5.63 -8.12
N LYS A 53 -16.80 5.66 -9.19
CA LYS A 53 -16.41 5.24 -10.55
C LYS A 53 -15.21 6.02 -11.10
N GLU A 54 -15.05 7.26 -10.67
CA GLU A 54 -13.98 8.18 -11.07
C GLU A 54 -12.62 7.73 -10.54
N ILE A 55 -12.57 6.98 -9.43
CA ILE A 55 -11.34 6.36 -8.93
C ILE A 55 -11.07 5.07 -9.70
N LEU A 56 -12.10 4.29 -10.00
CA LEU A 56 -11.96 2.96 -10.61
C LEU A 56 -11.56 2.98 -12.09
N ARG A 57 -11.77 4.10 -12.79
CA ARG A 57 -11.42 4.22 -14.21
C ARG A 57 -10.83 5.58 -14.53
N GLY A 58 -9.65 5.57 -15.15
CA GLY A 58 -9.01 6.76 -15.70
C GLY A 58 -8.61 6.57 -17.16
N HIS A 59 -7.94 7.57 -17.73
CA HIS A 59 -7.53 7.52 -19.13
C HIS A 59 -6.55 6.38 -19.47
N ASN A 60 -5.73 5.96 -18.49
CA ASN A 60 -4.68 4.96 -18.70
C ASN A 60 -4.88 3.68 -17.88
N TYR A 61 -6.01 3.53 -17.18
CA TYR A 61 -6.24 2.38 -16.31
C TYR A 61 -7.72 2.09 -16.06
N LYS A 62 -8.01 0.85 -15.67
CA LYS A 62 -9.32 0.39 -15.21
C LYS A 62 -9.12 -0.68 -14.11
N ALA A 63 -9.67 -0.44 -12.92
CA ALA A 63 -9.76 -1.44 -11.87
C ALA A 63 -10.72 -2.56 -12.29
N GLN A 64 -10.38 -3.80 -11.96
CA GLN A 64 -11.27 -4.93 -12.11
C GLN A 64 -12.42 -4.81 -11.11
N GLU A 65 -13.61 -5.26 -11.51
CA GLU A 65 -14.79 -5.19 -10.66
C GLU A 65 -14.69 -6.17 -9.49
N GLU A 66 -14.15 -7.36 -9.73
CA GLU A 66 -13.95 -8.37 -8.70
C GLU A 66 -12.85 -7.95 -7.71
N VAL A 67 -13.20 -7.93 -6.42
CA VAL A 67 -12.29 -7.65 -5.31
C VAL A 67 -12.28 -8.84 -4.38
N VAL A 68 -11.09 -9.41 -4.18
CA VAL A 68 -10.91 -10.57 -3.29
C VAL A 68 -10.54 -10.07 -1.90
N SER A 69 -11.35 -10.39 -0.90
CA SER A 69 -11.05 -10.06 0.51
C SER A 69 -10.48 -11.30 1.22
N TYR A 70 -9.16 -11.42 1.29
CA TYR A 70 -8.55 -12.58 1.96
C TYR A 70 -8.78 -12.52 3.47
N ASN A 71 -9.33 -13.60 4.02
CA ASN A 71 -9.59 -13.81 5.44
C ASN A 71 -10.40 -12.67 6.09
N GLY A 72 -11.18 -11.94 5.28
CA GLY A 72 -12.05 -10.87 5.75
C GLY A 72 -11.34 -9.73 6.48
N PHE A 73 -10.14 -9.33 6.03
CA PHE A 73 -9.39 -8.18 6.59
C PHE A 73 -8.90 -7.17 5.55
N THR A 74 -8.25 -7.64 4.48
CA THR A 74 -7.62 -6.80 3.46
C THR A 74 -8.24 -7.08 2.11
N ASN A 75 -8.67 -6.03 1.42
CA ASN A 75 -9.21 -6.11 0.07
C ASN A 75 -8.07 -6.11 -0.95
N HIS A 76 -8.10 -7.02 -1.92
CA HIS A 76 -7.08 -7.10 -2.97
C HIS A 76 -7.68 -6.72 -4.31
N PHE A 77 -7.16 -5.64 -4.89
CA PHE A 77 -7.58 -5.11 -6.18
C PHE A 77 -6.58 -5.47 -7.27
N ARG A 78 -7.11 -5.69 -8.46
CA ARG A 78 -6.32 -5.78 -9.70
C ARG A 78 -6.67 -4.59 -10.58
N ILE A 79 -5.66 -3.88 -11.05
CA ILE A 79 -5.82 -2.69 -11.88
C ILE A 79 -5.12 -2.91 -13.21
N ASN A 80 -5.90 -2.90 -14.29
CA ASN A 80 -5.40 -3.08 -15.64
C ASN A 80 -5.01 -1.72 -16.21
N SER A 81 -3.87 -1.65 -16.87
CA SER A 81 -3.38 -0.46 -17.54
C SER A 81 -2.63 -0.86 -18.81
N LYS A 82 -2.48 0.07 -19.76
CA LYS A 82 -1.64 -0.14 -20.94
C LYS A 82 -0.16 -0.37 -20.60
N PHE A 83 0.24 -0.03 -19.37
CA PHE A 83 1.59 -0.24 -18.85
C PHE A 83 1.76 -1.58 -18.12
N GLY A 84 0.70 -2.36 -17.93
CA GLY A 84 0.73 -3.64 -17.22
C GLY A 84 -0.45 -3.83 -16.26
N ARG A 85 -0.41 -4.94 -15.52
CA ARG A 85 -1.40 -5.29 -14.49
C ARG A 85 -0.79 -5.04 -13.10
N PHE A 86 -1.48 -4.22 -12.31
CA PHE A 86 -1.02 -3.81 -10.98
C PHE A 86 -1.89 -4.43 -9.90
N LYS A 87 -1.26 -4.86 -8.80
CA LYS A 87 -1.94 -5.33 -7.59
C LYS A 87 -1.91 -4.23 -6.53
N ALA A 88 -3.04 -4.05 -5.85
CA ALA A 88 -3.13 -3.19 -4.67
C ALA A 88 -3.70 -4.01 -3.51
N ALA A 89 -2.87 -4.23 -2.48
CA ALA A 89 -3.28 -4.86 -1.23
C ALA A 89 -3.79 -3.76 -0.28
N GLY A 90 -5.09 -3.75 -0.09
CA GLY A 90 -5.82 -2.81 0.75
C GLY A 90 -6.44 -1.64 0.00
N ASN A 91 -7.52 -1.08 0.55
CA ASN A 91 -8.17 0.10 -0.01
C ASN A 91 -7.18 1.28 -0.14
N GLY A 92 -6.34 1.47 0.87
CA GLY A 92 -5.35 2.56 0.90
C GLY A 92 -4.29 2.50 -0.21
N MET A 93 -4.02 1.33 -0.79
CA MET A 93 -3.05 1.16 -1.88
C MET A 93 -3.62 1.44 -3.28
N VAL A 94 -4.95 1.46 -3.44
CA VAL A 94 -5.58 1.74 -4.75
C VAL A 94 -5.24 3.15 -5.24
N PRO A 95 -5.41 4.22 -4.44
CA PRO A 95 -5.00 5.57 -4.85
C PRO A 95 -3.50 5.68 -5.15
N VAL A 96 -2.65 4.95 -4.40
CA VAL A 96 -1.20 4.90 -4.64
C VAL A 96 -0.93 4.35 -6.03
N ARG A 97 -1.45 3.15 -6.37
CA ARG A 97 -1.24 2.54 -7.70
C ARG A 97 -1.79 3.39 -8.82
N ILE A 98 -2.94 4.05 -8.63
CA ILE A 98 -3.51 4.99 -9.60
C ILE A 98 -2.54 6.12 -9.90
N LYS A 99 -2.03 6.78 -8.85
CA LYS A 99 -1.06 7.87 -8.98
C LYS A 99 0.22 7.42 -9.67
N GLU A 100 0.70 6.21 -9.37
CA GLU A 100 1.86 5.64 -10.05
C GLU A 100 1.62 5.43 -11.55
N MET A 101 0.45 4.94 -11.97
CA MET A 101 0.13 4.78 -13.39
C MET A 101 -0.01 6.12 -14.13
N GLU A 102 -0.56 7.13 -13.47
CA GLU A 102 -0.63 8.49 -14.01
C GLU A 102 0.77 9.10 -14.16
N ALA A 103 1.65 8.87 -13.18
CA ALA A 103 3.05 9.25 -13.25
C ALA A 103 3.78 8.54 -14.40
N ILE A 104 3.60 7.22 -14.53
CA ILE A 104 4.14 6.44 -15.66
C ILE A 104 3.65 7.01 -16.99
N ALA A 105 2.37 7.36 -17.11
CA ALA A 105 1.84 7.95 -18.33
C ALA A 105 2.51 9.27 -18.72
N ARG A 106 2.80 10.13 -17.73
CA ARG A 106 3.52 11.40 -17.94
C ARG A 106 4.98 11.17 -18.31
N LEU A 107 5.64 10.25 -17.61
CA LEU A 107 7.01 9.85 -17.90
C LEU A 107 7.15 9.29 -19.32
N ASN A 108 6.19 8.47 -19.74
CA ASN A 108 6.14 7.92 -21.09
C ASN A 108 5.98 9.00 -22.16
N LYS A 109 5.15 10.02 -21.92
CA LYS A 109 5.03 11.17 -22.85
C LYS A 109 6.35 11.92 -23.01
N MET A 110 7.08 12.15 -21.93
CA MET A 110 8.39 12.80 -21.99
C MET A 110 9.43 11.96 -22.71
N LYS A 111 9.45 10.65 -22.45
CA LYS A 111 10.35 9.70 -23.09
C LYS A 111 10.20 9.69 -24.63
N ASN A 112 9.00 9.95 -25.13
CA ASN A 112 8.70 10.01 -26.56
C ASN A 112 9.02 11.36 -27.22
N SER A 113 9.67 12.29 -26.51
CA SER A 113 10.12 13.57 -27.08
C SER A 113 11.53 13.48 -27.66
N SER A 114 11.82 14.22 -28.73
CA SER A 114 13.18 14.29 -29.30
C SER A 114 14.20 14.79 -28.27
N LYS A 115 13.82 15.79 -27.47
CA LYS A 115 14.67 16.34 -26.41
C LYS A 115 15.09 15.31 -25.35
N PHE A 116 14.27 14.28 -25.13
CA PHE A 116 14.64 13.18 -24.23
C PHE A 116 15.80 12.34 -24.82
N LEU A 117 15.78 12.07 -26.13
CA LEU A 117 16.86 11.35 -26.81
C LEU A 117 18.17 12.13 -26.74
N ASP A 118 18.14 13.43 -27.04
CA ASP A 118 19.30 14.32 -26.96
C ASP A 118 19.89 14.36 -25.53
N GLY A 119 19.02 14.41 -24.51
CA GLY A 119 19.38 14.35 -23.09
C GLY A 119 20.09 13.06 -22.70
N LEU A 120 19.58 11.93 -23.18
CA LEU A 120 20.13 10.61 -22.89
C LEU A 120 21.49 10.38 -23.57
N GLU A 121 21.65 10.85 -24.81
CA GLU A 121 22.93 10.82 -25.52
C GLU A 121 23.99 11.67 -24.79
N SER A 122 23.61 12.89 -24.41
CA SER A 122 24.46 13.84 -23.69
C SER A 122 24.92 13.31 -22.33
N SER A 123 24.07 12.54 -21.65
CA SER A 123 24.41 11.92 -20.35
C SER A 123 25.33 10.70 -20.47
N GLY A 124 25.74 10.29 -21.69
CA GLY A 124 26.56 9.09 -21.94
C GLY A 124 25.83 7.75 -21.71
N GLY A 125 24.51 7.79 -21.55
CA GLY A 125 23.68 6.66 -21.12
C GLY A 125 23.25 5.78 -22.29
N SER A 126 23.95 4.67 -22.55
CA SER A 126 23.42 3.58 -23.40
C SER A 126 22.68 2.52 -22.58
N LEU A 127 21.83 2.94 -21.63
CA LEU A 127 20.95 2.03 -20.87
C LEU A 127 19.79 1.46 -21.73
N LEU A 128 19.92 1.50 -23.06
CA LEU A 128 18.87 1.15 -24.01
C LEU A 128 18.85 -0.32 -24.40
N GLU A 129 19.94 -1.08 -24.21
CA GLU A 129 19.91 -2.52 -24.53
C GLU A 129 19.09 -3.32 -23.51
N SER A 130 19.10 -2.94 -22.23
CA SER A 130 18.37 -3.64 -21.17
C SER A 130 16.87 -3.33 -21.09
N THR A 131 16.35 -2.43 -21.93
CA THR A 131 14.93 -2.01 -21.90
C THR A 131 14.13 -2.36 -23.16
N LYS A 132 14.78 -2.87 -24.23
CA LYS A 132 14.07 -3.29 -25.45
C LYS A 132 13.03 -4.40 -25.20
N SER A 133 13.24 -5.27 -24.22
CA SER A 133 12.30 -6.34 -23.85
C SER A 133 11.04 -5.86 -23.12
N LEU A 134 11.10 -4.72 -22.42
CA LEU A 134 9.95 -4.11 -21.74
C LEU A 134 9.12 -3.20 -22.66
N ILE A 135 9.75 -2.67 -23.71
CA ILE A 135 9.13 -1.75 -24.67
C ILE A 135 8.24 -2.50 -25.68
N LEU A 136 8.57 -3.75 -26.01
CA LEU A 136 7.86 -4.50 -27.04
C LEU A 136 6.71 -5.36 -26.49
N HIS A 137 6.78 -5.84 -25.25
CA HIS A 137 5.72 -6.68 -24.64
C HIS A 137 5.55 -6.42 -23.13
N PRO A 138 4.88 -5.34 -22.71
CA PRO A 138 4.67 -5.04 -21.28
C PRO A 138 3.74 -6.04 -20.56
N VAL A 139 3.05 -6.91 -21.29
CA VAL A 139 1.98 -7.77 -20.76
C VAL A 139 2.48 -9.13 -20.25
N ASP A 140 3.66 -9.58 -20.73
CA ASP A 140 4.13 -10.97 -20.54
C ASP A 140 5.18 -11.14 -19.42
N THR A 141 5.66 -10.05 -18.81
CA THR A 141 6.81 -10.08 -17.88
C THR A 141 6.45 -10.27 -16.39
N ILE A 142 5.21 -10.63 -16.06
CA ILE A 142 4.72 -10.59 -14.66
C ILE A 142 4.78 -11.96 -13.95
N GLU A 143 4.90 -13.08 -14.68
CA GLU A 143 4.96 -14.41 -14.07
C GLU A 143 6.40 -14.93 -14.06
N GLY A 144 7.11 -14.73 -12.93
CA GLY A 144 8.35 -15.48 -12.66
C GLY A 144 9.54 -14.73 -12.07
N PHE A 145 9.41 -13.53 -11.49
CA PHE A 145 10.58 -12.83 -10.94
C PHE A 145 10.79 -13.07 -9.42
N PRO A 146 11.92 -13.67 -8.99
CA PRO A 146 12.27 -13.77 -7.58
C PRO A 146 12.40 -12.38 -6.96
N SER A 147 11.88 -12.20 -5.75
CA SER A 147 11.87 -10.94 -5.00
C SER A 147 13.26 -10.53 -4.52
N GLY A 148 14.12 -10.06 -5.41
CA GLY A 148 15.45 -9.54 -5.10
C GLY A 148 15.61 -8.11 -5.59
N ILE A 149 15.92 -7.19 -4.68
CA ILE A 149 16.45 -5.86 -5.02
C ILE A 149 17.85 -6.12 -5.61
N TYR A 150 17.94 -6.36 -6.91
CA TYR A 150 19.24 -6.44 -7.59
C TYR A 150 19.64 -5.06 -8.12
N ASN A 151 20.71 -4.55 -7.52
CA ASN A 151 21.82 -3.82 -8.12
C ASN A 151 21.52 -2.85 -9.26
N ILE A 152 21.07 -1.64 -8.91
CA ILE A 152 21.32 -0.44 -9.74
C ILE A 152 22.75 0.10 -9.53
N PHE A 153 23.55 -0.52 -8.65
CA PHE A 153 24.96 -0.18 -8.43
C PHE A 153 25.93 -0.99 -9.31
N ALA A 154 25.44 -1.97 -10.09
CA ALA A 154 26.27 -2.66 -11.10
C ALA A 154 26.71 -1.70 -12.24
N ASP A 155 26.09 -0.51 -12.34
CA ASP A 155 26.33 0.48 -13.39
C ASP A 155 27.49 1.46 -13.10
N ILE A 156 28.05 1.50 -11.89
CA ILE A 156 29.20 2.39 -11.62
C ILE A 156 30.38 2.01 -12.53
N GLY A 157 30.61 0.71 -12.75
CA GLY A 157 31.64 0.22 -13.66
C GLY A 157 31.39 0.56 -15.13
N VAL A 158 30.12 0.58 -15.57
CA VAL A 158 29.73 0.92 -16.95
C VAL A 158 29.87 2.43 -17.22
N ILE A 159 29.47 3.26 -16.25
CA ILE A 159 29.63 4.72 -16.30
C ILE A 159 31.13 5.06 -16.26
N ALA A 160 31.88 4.50 -15.31
CA ALA A 160 33.33 4.71 -15.21
C ALA A 160 34.06 4.28 -16.49
N LYS A 161 33.75 3.09 -17.04
CA LYS A 161 34.37 2.57 -18.27
C LYS A 161 34.11 3.43 -19.51
N LYS A 162 33.01 4.18 -19.55
CA LYS A 162 32.70 5.12 -20.65
C LYS A 162 33.30 6.50 -20.45
N VAL A 163 33.32 7.02 -19.23
CA VAL A 163 34.01 8.27 -18.93
C VAL A 163 35.52 8.10 -19.15
N LEU A 164 36.07 6.93 -18.80
CA LEU A 164 37.46 6.54 -19.11
C LEU A 164 37.79 6.51 -20.62
N LYS A 165 36.80 6.34 -21.50
CA LYS A 165 37.03 6.40 -22.96
C LYS A 165 37.09 7.84 -23.50
N ARG A 166 36.65 8.84 -22.73
CA ARG A 166 36.61 10.26 -23.15
C ARG A 166 37.63 11.14 -22.42
N GLU A 167 38.13 10.72 -21.26
CA GLU A 167 39.02 11.51 -20.40
C GLU A 167 40.44 10.93 -20.37
N SER A 168 41.44 11.80 -20.30
CA SER A 168 42.86 11.41 -20.33
C SER A 168 43.39 10.83 -19.01
N THR A 169 42.68 10.97 -17.89
CA THR A 169 43.12 10.47 -16.58
C THR A 169 42.01 9.80 -15.75
N LEU A 170 42.36 8.74 -15.01
CA LEU A 170 41.46 7.98 -14.13
C LEU A 170 40.81 8.84 -13.03
N ALA A 171 41.53 9.85 -12.52
CA ALA A 171 41.04 10.75 -11.49
C ALA A 171 39.88 11.63 -11.97
N GLN A 172 40.04 12.27 -13.14
CA GLN A 172 38.99 13.11 -13.73
C GLN A 172 37.75 12.28 -14.09
N ALA A 173 37.97 11.05 -14.58
CA ALA A 173 36.88 10.13 -14.89
C ALA A 173 36.08 9.72 -13.64
N THR A 174 36.77 9.49 -12.52
CA THR A 174 36.14 9.09 -11.25
C THR A 174 35.29 10.22 -10.67
N VAL A 175 35.78 11.46 -10.70
CA VAL A 175 35.03 12.64 -10.22
C VAL A 175 33.77 12.87 -11.04
N LYS A 176 33.89 12.89 -12.39
CA LYS A 176 32.74 13.07 -13.29
C LYS A 176 31.69 11.96 -13.14
N ALA A 177 32.11 10.71 -12.94
CA ALA A 177 31.20 9.61 -12.65
C ALA A 177 30.47 9.80 -11.32
N GLY A 178 31.17 10.28 -10.28
CA GLY A 178 30.56 10.65 -8.99
C GLY A 178 29.50 11.75 -9.13
N ASP A 179 29.83 12.84 -9.82
CA ASP A 179 28.90 13.96 -10.05
C ASP A 179 27.65 13.53 -10.81
N ALA A 180 27.80 12.67 -11.83
CA ALA A 180 26.69 12.13 -12.59
C ALA A 180 25.74 11.29 -11.71
N LEU A 181 26.28 10.47 -10.79
CA LEU A 181 25.49 9.67 -9.86
C LEU A 181 24.74 10.54 -8.84
N VAL A 182 25.39 11.60 -8.35
CA VAL A 182 24.77 12.59 -7.45
C VAL A 182 23.65 13.33 -8.18
N GLY A 183 23.91 13.78 -9.42
CA GLY A 183 22.94 14.44 -10.28
C GLY A 183 21.72 13.56 -10.56
N PHE A 184 21.94 12.31 -10.98
CA PHE A 184 20.89 11.31 -11.19
C PHE A 184 20.04 11.11 -9.93
N SER A 185 20.69 10.88 -8.78
CA SER A 185 20.00 10.64 -7.51
C SER A 185 19.17 11.85 -7.07
N ARG A 186 19.67 13.07 -7.28
CA ARG A 186 18.92 14.31 -7.03
C ARG A 186 17.72 14.44 -7.97
N ASN A 187 17.92 14.25 -9.28
CA ASN A 187 16.87 14.37 -10.29
C ASN A 187 15.74 13.35 -10.08
N LYS A 188 16.07 12.09 -9.74
CA LYS A 188 15.06 11.08 -9.42
C LYS A 188 14.20 11.47 -8.21
N ARG A 189 14.80 12.08 -7.18
CA ARG A 189 14.07 12.56 -5.99
C ARG A 189 13.11 13.70 -6.34
N GLU A 190 13.58 14.68 -7.11
CA GLU A 190 12.76 15.81 -7.55
C GLU A 190 11.60 15.34 -8.45
N LEU A 191 11.89 14.44 -9.37
CA LEU A 191 10.91 13.85 -10.27
C LEU A 191 9.84 13.06 -9.50
N ALA A 192 10.23 12.19 -8.57
CA ALA A 192 9.28 11.47 -7.74
C ALA A 192 8.40 12.42 -6.89
N PHE A 193 9.01 13.47 -6.33
CA PHE A 193 8.29 14.49 -5.56
C PHE A 193 7.28 15.26 -6.40
N SER A 194 7.68 15.76 -7.57
CA SER A 194 6.81 16.54 -8.48
C SER A 194 5.63 15.73 -9.02
N LEU A 195 5.84 14.43 -9.27
CA LEU A 195 4.79 13.48 -9.65
C LEU A 195 4.00 12.99 -8.42
N GLY A 196 4.45 13.32 -7.21
CA GLY A 196 3.85 12.93 -5.94
C GLY A 196 3.88 11.42 -5.68
N VAL A 197 4.82 10.69 -6.28
CA VAL A 197 4.94 9.24 -6.12
C VAL A 197 6.01 8.88 -5.09
N ASN A 198 5.84 7.72 -4.44
CA ASN A 198 6.83 7.23 -3.50
C ASN A 198 8.08 6.72 -4.24
N ARG A 199 9.23 7.38 -4.04
CA ARG A 199 10.53 6.94 -4.62
C ARG A 199 11.00 5.57 -4.14
N PHE A 200 10.39 5.00 -3.09
CA PHE A 200 10.67 3.67 -2.57
C PHE A 200 9.53 2.67 -2.84
N SER A 201 8.64 3.01 -3.78
CA SER A 201 7.61 2.09 -4.26
C SER A 201 8.22 0.76 -4.71
N ASP A 202 7.45 -0.32 -4.65
CA ASP A 202 7.77 -1.62 -5.25
C ASP A 202 7.37 -1.72 -6.73
N ASN A 203 6.77 -0.68 -7.28
CA ASN A 203 6.40 -0.61 -8.69
C ASN A 203 7.65 -0.47 -9.57
N LYS A 204 8.15 -1.60 -10.08
CA LYS A 204 9.34 -1.65 -10.93
C LYS A 204 9.19 -0.83 -12.20
N ILE A 205 8.01 -0.86 -12.83
CA ILE A 205 7.73 -0.09 -14.04
C ILE A 205 7.88 1.40 -13.74
N LEU A 206 7.32 1.89 -12.63
CA LEU A 206 7.53 3.27 -12.20
C LEU A 206 9.02 3.60 -12.05
N HIS A 207 9.80 2.72 -11.42
CA HIS A 207 11.25 2.95 -11.25
C HIS A 207 11.99 3.03 -12.57
N GLU A 208 11.66 2.20 -13.55
CA GLU A 208 12.27 2.24 -14.88
C GLU A 208 12.04 3.59 -15.56
N TYR A 209 10.79 4.07 -15.55
CA TYR A 209 10.44 5.37 -16.12
C TYR A 209 11.09 6.53 -15.34
N LEU A 210 11.10 6.49 -14.00
CA LEU A 210 11.76 7.49 -13.17
C LEU A 210 13.28 7.51 -13.43
N ASN A 211 13.92 6.35 -13.51
CA ASN A 211 15.36 6.23 -13.75
C ASN A 211 15.71 6.79 -15.14
N SER A 212 14.94 6.41 -16.16
CA SER A 212 15.17 6.81 -17.54
C SER A 212 15.12 8.34 -17.69
N VAL A 213 14.07 8.97 -17.16
CA VAL A 213 13.92 10.44 -17.22
C VAL A 213 14.95 11.16 -16.33
N ALA A 214 15.27 10.61 -15.15
CA ALA A 214 16.29 11.19 -14.28
C ALA A 214 17.68 11.21 -14.95
N TRP A 215 18.06 10.13 -15.65
CA TRP A 215 19.31 10.06 -16.41
C TRP A 215 19.36 11.06 -17.56
N ALA A 216 18.30 11.14 -18.37
CA ALA A 216 18.24 12.11 -19.46
C ALA A 216 18.37 13.56 -18.96
N THR A 217 17.79 13.86 -17.78
CA THR A 217 17.88 15.20 -17.16
C THR A 217 19.28 15.51 -16.62
N THR A 218 20.07 14.49 -16.23
CA THR A 218 21.44 14.69 -15.71
C THR A 218 22.39 15.23 -16.78
N GLY A 219 22.16 14.92 -18.07
CA GLY A 219 22.94 15.44 -19.19
C GLY A 219 22.76 16.95 -19.46
N GLY A 220 21.82 17.62 -18.77
CA GLY A 220 21.64 19.08 -18.80
C GLY A 220 20.94 19.64 -20.04
N THR A 221 20.92 18.92 -21.17
CA THR A 221 20.23 19.33 -22.41
C THR A 221 18.72 19.08 -22.38
N PHE A 222 18.27 18.11 -21.58
CA PHE A 222 16.86 17.86 -21.33
C PHE A 222 16.41 18.50 -20.01
N ILE A 223 15.64 19.58 -20.09
CA ILE A 223 15.10 20.30 -18.93
C ILE A 223 13.64 19.88 -18.70
N VAL A 224 13.37 19.37 -17.50
CA VAL A 224 12.01 19.01 -17.05
C VAL A 224 11.43 20.13 -16.19
N ASP A 225 10.29 20.68 -16.61
CA ASP A 225 9.53 21.64 -15.79
C ASP A 225 8.69 20.88 -14.74
N PHE A 226 9.30 20.65 -13.58
CA PHE A 226 8.68 19.93 -12.46
C PHE A 226 7.39 20.59 -11.93
N GLY A 227 7.21 21.91 -12.12
CA GLY A 227 6.01 22.62 -11.70
C GLY A 227 4.76 22.19 -12.46
N LYS A 228 4.91 21.79 -13.73
CA LYS A 228 3.82 21.30 -14.59
C LYS A 228 3.51 19.81 -14.40
N MET A 229 4.28 19.09 -13.58
CA MET A 229 4.16 17.64 -13.40
C MET A 229 3.18 17.22 -12.30
N ALA A 230 2.57 18.16 -11.60
CA ALA A 230 1.57 17.87 -10.57
C ALA A 230 0.39 17.05 -11.15
N VAL A 231 0.07 15.93 -10.50
CA VAL A 231 -0.99 15.01 -10.92
C VAL A 231 -2.36 15.67 -10.70
N SER A 232 -2.97 16.14 -11.79
CA SER A 232 -4.32 16.70 -11.86
C SER A 232 -5.30 15.59 -12.28
N GLY A 233 -6.30 15.29 -11.44
CA GLY A 233 -7.30 14.25 -11.69
C GLY A 233 -8.18 14.00 -10.44
N PRO A 234 -9.24 13.19 -10.52
CA PRO A 234 -10.09 12.88 -9.36
C PRO A 234 -9.32 12.24 -8.19
N ALA A 235 -8.27 11.47 -8.47
CA ALA A 235 -7.32 10.99 -7.45
C ALA A 235 -6.37 12.08 -6.90
N GLY A 236 -6.19 13.19 -7.64
CA GLY A 236 -5.43 14.36 -7.24
C GLY A 236 -6.18 15.29 -6.28
N ASN A 237 -7.51 15.19 -6.16
CA ASN A 237 -8.30 16.07 -5.29
C ASN A 237 -8.29 15.66 -3.80
N VAL A 238 -7.57 14.60 -3.40
CA VAL A 238 -7.32 14.28 -1.97
C VAL A 238 -6.23 15.19 -1.39
N LEU A 239 -6.26 16.48 -1.72
CA LEU A 239 -5.20 17.46 -1.49
C LEU A 239 -5.51 18.42 -0.32
N THR A 240 -6.68 18.32 0.31
CA THR A 240 -7.08 19.13 1.47
C THR A 240 -6.71 18.44 2.79
N GLY A 241 -5.76 19.00 3.55
CA GLY A 241 -5.17 18.37 4.74
C GLY A 241 -3.64 18.47 4.67
N VAL A 242 -3.14 19.69 4.84
CA VAL A 242 -1.80 20.13 4.44
C VAL A 242 -0.96 20.41 5.68
N SER A 243 -0.14 19.45 6.09
CA SER A 243 1.16 19.69 6.73
C SER A 243 2.01 18.42 6.75
N ALA A 244 1.51 17.30 7.29
CA ALA A 244 2.30 16.10 7.57
C ALA A 244 2.78 15.34 6.31
N THR A 245 1.88 14.97 5.38
CA THR A 245 2.26 14.23 4.15
C THR A 245 3.16 15.04 3.24
N ARG A 246 2.85 16.31 2.99
CA ARG A 246 3.72 17.21 2.20
C ARG A 246 5.07 17.43 2.88
N THR A 247 5.13 17.43 4.20
CA THR A 247 6.41 17.50 4.93
C THR A 247 7.20 16.21 4.82
N MET A 248 6.53 15.05 4.82
CA MET A 248 7.19 13.77 4.54
C MET A 248 7.73 13.72 3.11
N ASP A 249 6.94 14.10 2.12
CA ASP A 249 7.37 14.08 0.71
C ASP A 249 8.52 15.06 0.46
N ARG A 250 8.49 16.26 1.06
CA ARG A 250 9.63 17.19 1.06
C ARG A 250 10.86 16.60 1.73
N MET A 251 10.72 15.95 2.88
CA MET A 251 11.82 15.27 3.56
C MET A 251 12.42 14.16 2.68
N MET A 252 11.59 13.39 1.97
CA MET A 252 12.04 12.39 1.00
C MET A 252 12.73 13.04 -0.21
N ARG A 253 12.29 14.21 -0.66
CA ARG A 253 12.97 14.94 -1.74
C ARG A 253 14.33 15.47 -1.29
N ASP A 254 14.37 16.16 -0.15
CA ASP A 254 15.52 16.94 0.31
C ASP A 254 16.63 16.06 0.89
N ASN A 255 16.30 14.88 1.43
CA ASN A 255 17.27 14.00 2.09
C ASN A 255 17.68 12.79 1.24
N THR A 256 18.98 12.49 1.28
CA THR A 256 19.53 11.20 0.82
C THR A 256 19.10 10.08 1.77
N THR A 257 19.23 8.82 1.35
CA THR A 257 18.94 7.68 2.24
C THR A 257 19.77 7.69 3.53
N PRO A 258 21.10 7.92 3.50
CA PRO A 258 21.88 8.10 4.73
C PRO A 258 21.46 9.31 5.56
N GLY A 259 20.98 10.39 4.93
CA GLY A 259 20.42 11.54 5.63
C GLY A 259 19.16 11.19 6.42
N LEU A 260 18.22 10.46 5.81
CA LEU A 260 17.02 9.96 6.50
C LEU A 260 17.36 9.02 7.65
N GLN A 261 18.34 8.14 7.45
CA GLN A 261 18.80 7.23 8.51
C GLN A 261 19.31 8.01 9.72
N ARG A 262 20.17 9.03 9.52
CA ARG A 262 20.65 9.90 10.60
C ARG A 262 19.53 10.64 11.33
N ILE A 263 18.50 11.10 10.60
CA ILE A 263 17.31 11.70 11.22
C ILE A 263 16.59 10.68 12.12
N ASN A 264 16.43 9.44 11.62
CA ASN A 264 15.78 8.38 12.38
C ASN A 264 16.57 8.01 13.63
N GLU A 265 17.89 7.82 13.51
CA GLU A 265 18.80 7.52 14.63
C GLU A 265 18.73 8.61 15.70
N SER A 266 18.80 9.89 15.32
CA SER A 266 18.69 11.00 16.29
C SER A 266 17.34 11.04 17.02
N LEU A 267 16.23 10.74 16.34
CA LEU A 267 14.92 10.66 16.97
C LEU A 267 14.81 9.45 17.91
N LEU A 268 15.37 8.32 17.51
CA LEU A 268 15.41 7.08 18.31
C LEU A 268 16.25 7.26 19.58
N GLU A 269 17.39 7.93 19.47
CA GLU A 269 18.25 8.30 20.60
C GLU A 269 17.51 9.19 21.60
N LYS A 270 16.80 10.23 21.12
CA LYS A 270 15.96 11.10 21.97
C LYS A 270 14.85 10.34 22.69
N MET A 271 14.32 9.29 22.07
CA MET A 271 13.36 8.36 22.67
C MET A 271 14.02 7.33 23.62
N LYS A 272 15.34 7.37 23.78
CA LYS A 272 16.14 6.46 24.62
C LYS A 272 15.97 4.99 24.22
N ILE A 273 15.83 4.72 22.93
CA ILE A 273 15.77 3.37 22.37
C ILE A 273 17.18 2.77 22.40
N LYS A 274 17.31 1.48 22.77
CA LYS A 274 18.61 0.81 22.80
C LYS A 274 19.19 0.65 21.40
N ASP A 275 20.51 0.81 21.27
CA ASP A 275 21.21 0.69 19.98
C ASP A 275 20.93 -0.65 19.28
N SER A 276 20.90 -1.76 20.03
CA SER A 276 20.58 -3.08 19.46
C SER A 276 19.15 -3.19 18.87
N SER A 277 18.19 -2.43 19.40
CA SER A 277 16.84 -2.33 18.85
C SER A 277 16.83 -1.44 17.60
N VAL A 278 17.62 -0.36 17.61
CA VAL A 278 17.81 0.55 16.47
C VAL A 278 18.44 -0.18 15.29
N GLU A 279 19.55 -0.88 15.50
CA GLU A 279 20.26 -1.66 14.49
C GLU A 279 19.35 -2.72 13.83
N ARG A 280 18.57 -3.44 14.64
CA ARG A 280 17.64 -4.46 14.15
C ARG A 280 16.52 -3.86 13.30
N PHE A 281 16.01 -2.70 13.70
CA PHE A 281 14.97 -1.97 12.98
C PHE A 281 15.49 -1.42 11.65
N ILE A 282 16.63 -0.72 11.69
CA ILE A 282 17.25 -0.12 10.50
C ILE A 282 17.74 -1.20 9.53
N GLY A 283 18.28 -2.31 10.05
CA GLY A 283 18.78 -3.44 9.26
C GLY A 283 17.70 -4.30 8.61
N ASN A 284 16.41 -4.11 8.93
CA ASN A 284 15.34 -4.87 8.31
C ASN A 284 15.09 -4.39 6.87
N LYS A 285 15.57 -5.16 5.89
CA LYS A 285 15.48 -4.88 4.45
C LYS A 285 14.06 -4.75 3.89
N LYS A 286 13.02 -5.17 4.62
CA LYS A 286 11.61 -5.00 4.20
C LYS A 286 11.04 -3.63 4.60
N LEU A 287 11.68 -2.94 5.55
CA LEU A 287 11.35 -1.58 5.92
C LEU A 287 12.17 -0.62 5.05
N THR A 288 11.53 0.02 4.07
CA THR A 288 12.16 1.05 3.26
C THR A 288 12.51 2.26 4.14
N PRO A 289 13.42 3.14 3.71
CA PRO A 289 13.73 4.37 4.45
C PRO A 289 12.48 5.23 4.72
N ARG A 290 11.48 5.23 3.83
CA ARG A 290 10.19 5.91 4.07
C ARG A 290 9.40 5.24 5.20
N HIS A 291 9.31 3.90 5.22
CA HIS A 291 8.67 3.17 6.32
C HIS A 291 9.35 3.51 7.65
N GLN A 292 10.69 3.44 7.67
CA GLN A 292 11.46 3.71 8.88
C GLN A 292 11.21 5.13 9.39
N THR A 293 11.33 6.13 8.52
CA THR A 293 11.12 7.53 8.90
C THR A 293 9.68 7.83 9.29
N SER A 294 8.69 7.25 8.61
CA SER A 294 7.29 7.42 8.99
C SER A 294 7.01 6.85 10.38
N ILE A 295 7.45 5.62 10.63
CA ILE A 295 7.25 4.95 11.93
C ILE A 295 7.97 5.71 13.04
N VAL A 296 9.24 6.07 12.86
CA VAL A 296 10.02 6.77 13.89
C VAL A 296 9.41 8.13 14.21
N LYS A 297 8.96 8.89 13.21
CA LYS A 297 8.29 10.18 13.45
C LYS A 297 6.94 10.01 14.16
N SER A 298 6.16 8.99 13.79
CA SER A 298 4.93 8.66 14.50
C SER A 298 5.21 8.34 15.97
N LEU A 299 6.22 7.51 16.27
CA LEU A 299 6.60 7.19 17.65
C LEU A 299 7.14 8.42 18.40
N ALA A 300 7.94 9.26 17.76
CA ALA A 300 8.48 10.48 18.36
C ALA A 300 7.37 11.50 18.72
N SER A 301 6.23 11.47 18.03
CA SER A 301 5.06 12.30 18.38
C SER A 301 4.40 11.88 19.72
N LEU A 302 4.69 10.66 20.19
CA LEU A 302 4.16 10.09 21.43
C LEU A 302 5.07 10.43 22.62
N SER A 303 5.46 11.69 22.76
CA SER A 303 6.51 12.14 23.70
C SER A 303 6.23 11.84 25.18
N LYS A 304 4.97 11.64 25.55
CA LYS A 304 4.54 11.28 26.91
C LYS A 304 4.32 9.77 27.11
N ALA A 305 4.35 8.99 26.03
CA ALA A 305 4.10 7.56 26.09
C ALA A 305 5.34 6.79 26.54
N LYS A 306 5.14 5.87 27.47
CA LYS A 306 6.16 4.91 27.90
C LYS A 306 6.30 3.78 26.88
N ASN A 307 7.47 3.14 26.89
CA ASN A 307 7.76 1.90 26.16
C ASN A 307 7.65 1.95 24.61
N PRO A 308 8.03 3.02 23.89
CA PRO A 308 7.99 3.03 22.42
C PRO A 308 8.86 1.94 21.77
N GLU A 309 9.89 1.47 22.47
CA GLU A 309 10.78 0.39 22.03
C GLU A 309 10.05 -0.93 21.74
N VAL A 310 8.95 -1.23 22.43
CA VAL A 310 8.19 -2.48 22.21
C VAL A 310 7.58 -2.54 20.81
N PHE A 311 7.19 -1.39 20.24
CA PHE A 311 6.72 -1.29 18.86
C PHE A 311 7.84 -1.64 17.89
N LEU A 312 8.99 -0.98 18.02
CA LEU A 312 10.15 -1.16 17.15
C LEU A 312 10.64 -2.61 17.18
N ASN A 313 10.72 -3.20 18.37
CA ASN A 313 11.11 -4.60 18.50
C ASN A 313 10.11 -5.53 17.83
N LEU A 314 8.81 -5.32 17.99
CA LEU A 314 7.81 -6.15 17.32
C LEU A 314 7.97 -6.10 15.79
N ILE A 315 8.00 -4.90 15.21
CA ILE A 315 8.01 -4.75 13.75
C ILE A 315 9.33 -5.25 13.14
N SER A 316 10.44 -5.10 13.85
CA SER A 316 11.74 -5.61 13.40
C SER A 316 11.71 -7.13 13.23
N HIS A 317 10.99 -7.83 14.12
CA HIS A 317 10.85 -9.28 14.09
C HIS A 317 9.69 -9.78 13.21
N LYS A 318 8.64 -8.99 13.00
CA LYS A 318 7.42 -9.47 12.32
C LYS A 318 7.29 -8.99 10.88
N THR A 319 7.99 -7.93 10.48
CA THR A 319 7.97 -7.47 9.09
C THR A 319 8.77 -8.43 8.21
N ARG A 320 8.08 -9.12 7.30
CA ARG A 320 8.66 -10.12 6.37
C ARG A 320 8.29 -9.84 4.92
N SER A 321 7.25 -9.07 4.68
CA SER A 321 6.78 -8.63 3.38
C SER A 321 6.67 -7.11 3.31
N LEU A 322 6.41 -6.59 2.11
CA LEU A 322 6.07 -5.17 1.93
C LEU A 322 4.71 -4.84 2.54
N ASP A 323 3.76 -5.78 2.45
CA ASP A 323 2.42 -5.62 3.03
C ASP A 323 2.51 -5.47 4.56
N ASP A 324 3.39 -6.24 5.22
CA ASP A 324 3.66 -6.07 6.65
C ASP A 324 4.22 -4.66 6.95
N ALA A 325 5.13 -4.17 6.11
CA ALA A 325 5.77 -2.87 6.30
C ALA A 325 4.77 -1.72 6.14
N ASN A 326 3.93 -1.79 5.10
CA ASN A 326 2.83 -0.88 4.84
C ASN A 326 1.82 -0.90 5.99
N MET A 327 1.43 -2.09 6.45
CA MET A 327 0.53 -2.27 7.58
C MET A 327 1.09 -1.66 8.86
N TYR A 328 2.35 -1.93 9.23
CA TYR A 328 2.94 -1.38 10.44
C TYR A 328 3.19 0.14 10.36
N GLN A 329 3.49 0.68 9.17
CA GLN A 329 3.50 2.12 8.95
C GLN A 329 2.12 2.72 9.24
N ALA A 330 1.06 2.10 8.71
CA ALA A 330 -0.30 2.56 8.93
C ALA A 330 -0.72 2.45 10.40
N VAL A 331 -0.37 1.37 11.10
CA VAL A 331 -0.58 1.23 12.55
C VAL A 331 0.12 2.35 13.31
N ALA A 332 1.40 2.65 13.01
CA ALA A 332 2.11 3.75 13.67
C ALA A 332 1.44 5.12 13.43
N ALA A 333 0.98 5.36 12.19
CA ALA A 333 0.27 6.58 11.83
C ALA A 333 -1.08 6.71 12.56
N MET A 334 -1.86 5.63 12.67
CA MET A 334 -3.12 5.64 13.41
C MET A 334 -2.93 5.92 14.90
N ILE A 335 -1.89 5.34 15.51
CA ILE A 335 -1.56 5.60 16.93
C ILE A 335 -1.19 7.07 17.14
N ALA A 336 -0.36 7.63 16.26
CA ALA A 336 0.00 9.05 16.31
C ALA A 336 -1.22 9.96 16.14
N ALA A 337 -2.10 9.66 15.17
CA ALA A 337 -3.31 10.43 14.93
C ALA A 337 -4.32 10.32 16.09
N TYR A 338 -4.42 9.16 16.74
CA TYR A 338 -5.21 9.01 17.97
C TYR A 338 -4.67 9.89 19.09
N ASN A 339 -3.35 9.86 19.33
CA ASN A 339 -2.72 10.66 20.36
C ASN A 339 -2.92 12.17 20.15
N GLU A 340 -2.93 12.61 18.89
CA GLU A 340 -3.11 14.02 18.52
C GLU A 340 -4.58 14.47 18.59
N SER A 341 -5.51 13.66 18.07
CA SER A 341 -6.89 14.09 17.84
C SER A 341 -7.89 13.60 18.89
N GLN A 342 -7.56 12.57 19.65
CA GLN A 342 -8.46 11.92 20.60
C GLN A 342 -7.96 12.11 22.04
N VAL A 343 -7.29 11.09 22.59
CA VAL A 343 -6.89 11.04 23.99
C VAL A 343 -5.39 10.77 24.05
N PRO A 344 -4.61 11.57 24.81
CA PRO A 344 -3.18 11.36 24.94
C PRO A 344 -2.82 9.95 25.39
N ILE A 345 -1.81 9.38 24.74
CA ILE A 345 -1.29 8.03 25.00
C ILE A 345 -0.24 8.09 26.11
N THR A 346 -0.32 7.15 27.04
CA THR A 346 0.57 7.05 28.21
C THR A 346 1.51 5.85 28.14
N GLU A 347 1.18 4.81 27.39
CA GLU A 347 2.00 3.60 27.26
C GLU A 347 1.72 2.86 25.96
N ILE A 348 2.77 2.40 25.29
CA ILE A 348 2.67 1.44 24.19
C ILE A 348 2.93 0.04 24.73
N ALA A 349 2.12 -0.92 24.29
CA ALA A 349 2.26 -2.33 24.64
C ALA A 349 2.06 -3.22 23.42
N THR A 350 2.39 -4.50 23.56
CA THR A 350 2.14 -5.50 22.52
C THR A 350 1.50 -6.75 23.09
N THR A 351 0.68 -7.41 22.27
CA THR A 351 0.09 -8.72 22.58
C THR A 351 0.17 -9.61 21.35
N GLY A 352 1.09 -10.59 21.39
CA GLY A 352 1.38 -11.42 20.22
C GLY A 352 1.96 -10.60 19.07
N LYS A 353 1.17 -10.41 17.99
CA LYS A 353 1.56 -9.61 16.81
C LYS A 353 0.87 -8.25 16.75
N ILE A 354 0.05 -7.91 17.73
CA ILE A 354 -0.75 -6.70 17.76
C ILE A 354 -0.09 -5.66 18.66
N VAL A 355 0.02 -4.45 18.13
CA VAL A 355 0.37 -3.27 18.90
C VAL A 355 -0.91 -2.74 19.52
N MET A 356 -0.82 -2.35 20.78
CA MET A 356 -1.88 -1.64 21.48
C MET A 356 -1.29 -0.54 22.33
N PHE A 357 -2.16 0.30 22.88
CA PHE A 357 -1.71 1.36 23.77
C PHE A 357 -2.73 1.63 24.87
N ARG A 358 -2.24 2.28 25.93
CA ARG A 358 -3.07 2.81 26.99
C ARG A 358 -3.15 4.32 26.85
N ASN A 359 -4.36 4.86 26.94
CA ASN A 359 -4.56 6.30 26.97
C ASN A 359 -4.57 6.83 28.41
N ASN A 360 -4.56 8.15 28.60
CA ASN A 360 -4.54 8.78 29.93
C ASN A 360 -5.85 8.59 30.73
N LYS A 361 -6.92 8.12 30.10
CA LYS A 361 -8.18 7.68 30.75
C LYS A 361 -8.13 6.20 31.17
N GLY A 362 -7.02 5.52 30.91
CA GLY A 362 -6.81 4.13 31.27
C GLY A 362 -7.42 3.09 30.32
N SER A 363 -8.03 3.51 29.19
CA SER A 363 -8.56 2.61 28.17
C SER A 363 -7.45 1.81 27.50
N TYR A 364 -7.75 0.56 27.14
CA TYR A 364 -6.94 -0.26 26.23
C TYR A 364 -7.43 -0.06 24.80
N VAL A 365 -6.56 0.42 23.92
CA VAL A 365 -6.95 0.78 22.55
C VAL A 365 -6.10 0.02 21.55
N ILE A 366 -6.75 -0.53 20.52
CA ILE A 366 -6.11 -1.13 19.36
C ILE A 366 -6.57 -0.35 18.13
N THR A 367 -5.61 0.09 17.32
CA THR A 367 -5.84 0.71 16.02
C THR A 367 -5.25 -0.19 14.93
N TYR A 368 -6.02 -0.53 13.89
CA TYR A 368 -5.51 -1.40 12.82
C TYR A 368 -6.09 -1.05 11.43
N PRO A 369 -5.27 -1.06 10.37
CA PRO A 369 -5.72 -0.73 9.01
C PRO A 369 -6.44 -1.90 8.34
N ILE A 370 -7.63 -2.24 8.83
CA ILE A 370 -8.50 -3.30 8.29
C ILE A 370 -9.53 -2.67 7.36
N ASP A 371 -9.69 -3.18 6.14
CA ASP A 371 -10.68 -2.67 5.18
C ASP A 371 -12.09 -3.14 5.50
N ASN A 372 -12.23 -4.40 5.88
CA ASN A 372 -13.47 -5.00 6.35
C ASN A 372 -13.14 -5.97 7.47
N PHE A 373 -13.95 -6.05 8.50
CA PHE A 373 -13.82 -7.04 9.55
C PHE A 373 -15.05 -7.95 9.50
N PHE A 374 -14.89 -9.11 8.86
CA PHE A 374 -15.90 -10.15 8.84
C PHE A 374 -15.67 -11.17 9.97
N TRP A 375 -16.74 -11.72 10.53
CA TRP A 375 -16.74 -12.73 11.60
C TRP A 375 -16.74 -14.15 11.03
N THR A 376 -15.74 -14.42 10.19
CA THR A 376 -15.43 -15.78 9.71
C THR A 376 -14.93 -16.66 10.86
N GLU A 377 -14.90 -17.98 10.65
CA GLU A 377 -14.36 -18.91 11.65
C GLU A 377 -12.89 -18.57 12.01
N GLU A 378 -12.06 -18.24 11.01
CA GLU A 378 -10.65 -17.91 11.21
C GLU A 378 -10.48 -16.59 11.97
N THR A 379 -11.21 -15.55 11.58
CA THR A 379 -11.15 -14.24 12.24
C THR A 379 -11.67 -14.33 13.67
N ALA A 380 -12.73 -15.09 13.93
CA ALA A 380 -13.23 -15.35 15.28
C ALA A 380 -12.17 -16.05 16.15
N LYS A 381 -11.54 -17.13 15.65
CA LYS A 381 -10.46 -17.85 16.35
C LYS A 381 -9.29 -16.92 16.68
N LYS A 382 -8.82 -16.13 15.72
CA LYS A 382 -7.73 -15.14 15.94
C LYS A 382 -8.12 -14.06 16.94
N THR A 383 -9.33 -13.54 16.83
CA THR A 383 -9.86 -12.49 17.70
C THR A 383 -9.96 -12.98 19.14
N GLN A 384 -10.51 -14.17 19.37
CA GLN A 384 -10.60 -14.75 20.71
C GLN A 384 -9.22 -14.98 21.32
N LYS A 385 -8.26 -15.47 20.54
CA LYS A 385 -6.86 -15.67 21.01
C LYS A 385 -6.17 -14.38 21.44
N VAL A 386 -6.42 -13.27 20.74
CA VAL A 386 -5.76 -11.99 21.02
C VAL A 386 -6.58 -11.16 22.00
N LEU A 387 -7.82 -10.84 21.65
CA LEU A 387 -8.68 -9.93 22.40
C LEU A 387 -9.30 -10.60 23.64
N GLY A 388 -9.43 -11.92 23.66
CA GLY A 388 -9.91 -12.67 24.83
C GLY A 388 -9.02 -12.48 26.07
N LYS A 389 -7.74 -12.17 25.89
CA LYS A 389 -6.81 -11.82 26.99
C LYS A 389 -7.24 -10.55 27.75
N PHE A 390 -8.10 -9.73 27.15
CA PHE A 390 -8.62 -8.49 27.74
C PHE A 390 -10.05 -8.66 28.26
N ARG A 391 -10.59 -9.87 28.33
CA ARG A 391 -11.99 -10.08 28.75
C ARG A 391 -12.29 -9.46 30.12
N SER A 392 -11.36 -9.56 31.08
CA SER A 392 -11.47 -8.97 32.42
C SER A 392 -11.16 -7.47 32.49
N LYS A 393 -10.63 -6.87 31.41
CA LYS A 393 -10.29 -5.44 31.38
C LYS A 393 -11.52 -4.62 31.03
N LYS A 394 -11.66 -3.47 31.69
CA LYS A 394 -12.65 -2.44 31.39
C LYS A 394 -12.09 -1.46 30.36
N ASN A 395 -12.98 -0.73 29.68
CA ASN A 395 -12.65 0.35 28.73
C ASN A 395 -11.71 -0.12 27.61
N LYS A 396 -12.26 -0.87 26.66
CA LYS A 396 -11.51 -1.45 25.53
C LYS A 396 -12.06 -0.90 24.23
N GLU A 397 -11.20 -0.40 23.37
CA GLU A 397 -11.59 0.23 22.11
C GLU A 397 -10.86 -0.41 20.93
N LEU A 398 -11.59 -0.72 19.87
CA LEU A 398 -11.04 -1.23 18.61
C LEU A 398 -11.39 -0.27 17.48
N TRP A 399 -10.35 0.31 16.89
CA TRP A 399 -10.43 1.28 15.80
C TRP A 399 -9.90 0.65 14.52
N ILE A 400 -10.72 0.58 13.47
CA ILE A 400 -10.31 0.05 12.17
C ILE A 400 -10.50 1.05 11.04
N SER A 401 -9.66 0.98 10.02
CA SER A 401 -9.74 1.93 8.89
C SER A 401 -11.02 1.82 8.06
N GLY A 402 -11.62 0.63 7.97
CA GLY A 402 -12.83 0.35 7.21
C GLY A 402 -13.99 -0.07 8.10
N LYS A 403 -14.78 -1.08 7.69
CA LYS A 403 -16.07 -1.40 8.33
C LYS A 403 -16.09 -2.74 9.07
N PHE A 404 -16.88 -2.82 10.14
CA PHE A 404 -17.24 -4.09 10.76
C PHE A 404 -18.50 -4.64 10.11
N SER A 405 -18.59 -5.96 9.92
CA SER A 405 -19.87 -6.60 9.61
C SER A 405 -20.79 -6.61 10.82
N ASP A 406 -22.10 -6.74 10.60
CA ASP A 406 -23.09 -6.80 11.68
C ASP A 406 -22.80 -7.93 12.67
N LEU A 407 -22.35 -9.10 12.18
CA LEU A 407 -21.98 -10.21 13.04
C LEU A 407 -20.70 -9.91 13.85
N SER A 408 -19.74 -9.20 13.26
CA SER A 408 -18.54 -8.77 13.97
C SER A 408 -18.87 -7.75 15.05
N VAL A 409 -19.75 -6.78 14.76
CA VAL A 409 -20.22 -5.81 15.75
C VAL A 409 -20.85 -6.52 16.94
N LYS A 410 -21.81 -7.42 16.68
CA LYS A 410 -22.46 -8.21 17.74
C LYS A 410 -21.45 -9.01 18.56
N SER A 411 -20.53 -9.71 17.88
CA SER A 411 -19.58 -10.61 18.54
C SER A 411 -18.52 -9.86 19.36
N LEU A 412 -18.00 -8.74 18.87
CA LEU A 412 -17.01 -7.93 19.58
C LEU A 412 -17.63 -7.12 20.73
N ASN A 413 -18.86 -6.62 20.58
CA ASN A 413 -19.61 -5.99 21.67
C ASN A 413 -19.84 -6.97 22.83
N ASN A 414 -20.14 -8.23 22.54
CA ASN A 414 -20.25 -9.29 23.56
C ASN A 414 -18.92 -9.57 24.29
N LEU A 415 -17.78 -9.23 23.67
CA LEU A 415 -16.45 -9.28 24.31
C LEU A 415 -16.11 -7.98 25.08
N GLY A 416 -17.03 -7.01 25.09
CA GLY A 416 -16.91 -5.73 25.80
C GLY A 416 -15.99 -4.74 25.11
N TRP A 417 -15.87 -4.80 23.78
CA TRP A 417 -15.12 -3.82 22.99
C TRP A 417 -16.04 -2.72 22.45
N VAL A 418 -15.61 -1.47 22.56
CA VAL A 418 -16.22 -0.34 21.86
C VAL A 418 -15.59 -0.25 20.48
N LEU A 419 -16.42 -0.16 19.45
CA LEU A 419 -15.98 -0.30 18.05
C LEU A 419 -16.04 1.04 17.32
N HIS A 420 -14.97 1.34 16.60
CA HIS A 420 -14.85 2.52 15.77
C HIS A 420 -14.42 2.12 14.36
N ASP A 421 -15.40 2.04 13.46
CA ASP A 421 -15.19 1.92 12.02
C ASP A 421 -14.69 3.24 11.40
N ASN A 422 -14.27 3.20 10.14
CA ASN A 422 -13.83 4.36 9.35
C ASN A 422 -12.83 5.25 10.10
N ALA A 423 -11.91 4.63 10.84
CA ALA A 423 -11.05 5.32 11.80
C ALA A 423 -10.17 6.37 11.14
N PHE A 424 -9.79 6.23 9.87
CA PHE A 424 -9.02 7.26 9.18
C PHE A 424 -9.76 8.61 9.15
N GLU A 425 -11.06 8.60 8.88
CA GLU A 425 -11.90 9.80 8.89
C GLU A 425 -12.04 10.37 10.31
N LYS A 426 -12.38 9.51 11.28
CA LYS A 426 -12.57 9.92 12.69
C LYS A 426 -11.30 10.47 13.33
N LEU A 427 -10.14 9.92 12.96
CA LEU A 427 -8.82 10.38 13.38
C LEU A 427 -8.29 11.54 12.53
N LYS A 428 -9.08 12.03 11.56
CA LYS A 428 -8.73 13.12 10.63
C LYS A 428 -7.40 12.89 9.92
N MET A 429 -7.05 11.62 9.68
CA MET A 429 -5.82 11.24 9.01
C MET A 429 -6.09 10.86 7.56
N LYS A 430 -5.14 11.19 6.68
CA LYS A 430 -5.13 10.64 5.33
C LYS A 430 -4.57 9.23 5.34
N SER A 431 -4.82 8.53 4.24
CA SER A 431 -4.17 7.27 3.92
C SER A 431 -2.65 7.39 4.16
N PRO A 432 -2.06 6.52 5.00
CA PRO A 432 -0.65 6.60 5.36
C PRO A 432 0.28 6.01 4.29
N TYR A 433 -0.25 5.52 3.17
CA TYR A 433 0.49 4.81 2.12
C TYR A 433 1.16 5.74 1.10
#